data_AF-A0A3N4I088-F1
#
_entry.id   AF-A0A3N4I088-F1
#
_cell.length_a   1.000
_cell.length_b   1.000
_cell.length_c   1.000
_cell.angle_alpha   90.00
_cell.angle_beta   90.00
_cell.angle_gamma   90.00
#
_symmetry.space_group_name_H-M   'P 1'
#
loop_
_entity.id
_entity.type
_entity.pdbx_description
1 polymer ?
#
loop_
_entity_poly.entity_id
_entity_poly.type
_entity_poly.pdbx_seq_one_letter_code
_entity_poly.pdbx_strand_id
1 'polypeptide(L)'
;MLEHAWLMLRRGQINRLCISPVVRFRPSTSTAPSILEKFERQKRTILSVLRGLMPRLLEHYPGILQRFFVIGVPKDFFVELLLPKCISQKFSFLSDSTEIASYFSKETIPTVFGGLAQGTPLVASRLDDPGLIDTNAAEEKTESNNTMKSAIQDQTATTEQGSFYSDFIGPPSLIADPEVIKESLVLKPGVVQYYDLVIKFGSNITMAEAEAMKYVSENTTIPVPAVESAYIDKGIGYILMSYIEGDALSAIWDTLDQSQKESIVMELKGYIQQLRMLKPKQYFIGPYDGSHCRAAMFTASWGYTNEKYGPFNSEEEFNEGIVKALSDRFPPYARPPPGQIVPKDYILVQSVRALHGHESVFTHADLHGGNILVKDGKIVAILDWGEAGYWPEYWEFCRAHFLTSWSDDWMETIDKWCPAYYLEMQVMSEVYRALWHG
;
A
#
# COMPACT_ATOMS: atom_id res chain seq x y z
N MET A 1 -22.16 22.39 -1.86
CA MET A 1 -20.72 22.08 -1.95
C MET A 1 -20.21 21.77 -0.55
N LEU A 2 -19.34 20.77 -0.40
CA LEU A 2 -18.64 20.53 0.87
C LEU A 2 -17.77 21.75 1.16
N GLU A 3 -17.96 22.35 2.32
CA GLU A 3 -17.22 23.55 2.69
C GLU A 3 -15.97 23.16 3.50
N HIS A 4 -16.16 22.40 4.58
CA HIS A 4 -15.09 21.93 5.48
C HIS A 4 -15.41 20.56 6.09
N ALA A 5 -14.37 19.78 6.41
CA ALA A 5 -14.44 18.53 7.16
C ALA A 5 -13.43 18.54 8.31
N TRP A 6 -13.83 18.04 9.48
CA TRP A 6 -13.04 18.09 10.73
C TRP A 6 -13.07 16.76 11.46
N LEU A 7 -12.03 16.47 12.24
CA LEU A 7 -11.96 15.35 13.19
C LEU A 7 -11.83 15.94 14.60
N MET A 8 -12.85 15.75 15.45
CA MET A 8 -12.78 16.18 16.85
C MET A 8 -12.38 15.02 17.77
N LEU A 9 -11.35 15.22 18.58
CA LEU A 9 -10.83 14.24 19.54
C LEU A 9 -11.44 14.50 20.94
N ARG A 10 -12.03 13.47 21.55
CA ARG A 10 -12.48 13.51 22.95
C ARG A 10 -11.82 12.42 23.77
N ARG A 11 -11.37 12.74 24.99
CA ARG A 11 -11.16 11.74 26.06
C ARG A 11 -12.51 11.39 26.70
N GLY A 12 -13.00 10.18 26.47
CA GLY A 12 -14.20 9.66 27.15
C GLY A 12 -13.94 9.31 28.62
N GLN A 13 -15.00 9.12 29.41
CA GLN A 13 -14.92 8.75 30.85
C GLN A 13 -14.21 7.41 31.13
N ILE A 14 -13.91 6.63 30.09
CA ILE A 14 -13.13 5.39 30.16
C ILE A 14 -12.00 5.52 29.13
N ASN A 15 -10.97 6.34 29.41
CA ASN A 15 -9.71 6.52 28.66
C ASN A 15 -9.65 5.96 27.21
N ARG A 16 -10.61 6.35 26.36
CA ARG A 16 -10.68 5.98 24.94
C ARG A 16 -10.73 7.28 24.16
N LEU A 17 -9.78 7.46 23.24
CA LEU A 17 -9.85 8.51 22.24
C LEU A 17 -11.04 8.22 21.33
N CYS A 18 -12.03 9.11 21.36
CA CYS A 18 -13.18 9.04 20.47
C CYS A 18 -13.01 10.14 19.42
N ILE A 19 -13.08 9.74 18.14
CA ILE A 19 -13.01 10.66 17.02
C ILE A 19 -14.45 10.94 16.54
N SER A 20 -14.82 12.21 16.38
CA SER A 20 -16.13 12.59 15.85
C SER A 20 -15.94 13.43 14.59
N PRO A 21 -16.22 12.87 13.40
CA PRO A 21 -16.14 13.62 12.17
C PRO A 21 -17.27 14.66 12.07
N VAL A 22 -16.92 15.89 11.72
CA VAL A 22 -17.87 16.98 11.49
C VAL A 22 -17.77 17.45 10.05
N VAL A 23 -18.89 17.46 9.35
CA VAL A 23 -18.95 17.82 7.92
C VAL A 23 -19.96 18.95 7.73
N ARG A 24 -19.53 20.09 7.16
CA ARG A 24 -20.39 21.26 6.90
C ARG A 24 -20.64 21.45 5.41
N PHE A 25 -21.90 21.64 5.05
CA PHE A 25 -22.32 21.95 3.69
C PHE A 25 -22.89 23.36 3.60
N ARG A 26 -22.52 24.09 2.54
CA ARG A 26 -23.15 25.38 2.19
C ARG A 26 -24.24 25.15 1.13
N PRO A 27 -25.47 25.64 1.37
CA PRO A 27 -26.48 25.73 0.32
C PRO A 27 -26.00 26.68 -0.78
N SER A 28 -26.11 26.27 -2.04
CA SER A 28 -25.92 27.16 -3.19
C SER A 28 -27.22 27.93 -3.43
N THR A 29 -27.15 29.25 -3.60
CA THR A 29 -28.31 30.10 -3.92
C THR A 29 -28.72 30.04 -5.39
N SER A 30 -28.11 29.18 -6.21
CA SER A 30 -28.39 29.06 -7.64
C SER A 30 -29.23 27.82 -7.94
N THR A 31 -30.38 28.01 -8.61
CA THR A 31 -31.38 26.99 -8.96
C THR A 31 -31.17 26.36 -10.35
N ALA A 32 -29.96 26.39 -10.91
CA ALA A 32 -29.71 25.91 -12.27
C ALA A 32 -29.68 24.36 -12.39
N PRO A 33 -30.27 23.75 -13.45
CA PRO A 33 -30.34 22.29 -13.64
C PRO A 33 -28.99 21.56 -13.65
N SER A 34 -27.91 22.24 -14.06
CA SER A 34 -26.54 21.68 -14.10
C SER A 34 -25.95 21.38 -12.72
N ILE A 35 -26.55 21.90 -11.65
CA ILE A 35 -26.13 21.62 -10.28
C ILE A 35 -26.71 20.28 -9.81
N LEU A 36 -27.91 19.88 -10.24
CA LEU A 36 -28.51 18.59 -9.88
C LEU A 36 -27.68 17.41 -10.40
N GLU A 37 -27.13 17.48 -11.62
CA GLU A 37 -26.23 16.44 -12.13
C GLU A 37 -24.87 16.42 -11.41
N LYS A 38 -24.29 17.60 -11.11
CA LYS A 38 -23.07 17.69 -10.31
C LYS A 38 -23.30 17.19 -8.88
N PHE A 39 -24.48 17.43 -8.33
CA PHE A 39 -24.93 17.02 -7.02
C PHE A 39 -25.14 15.50 -6.96
N GLU A 40 -25.80 14.89 -7.94
CA GLU A 40 -25.97 13.44 -8.05
C GLU A 40 -24.66 12.70 -8.30
N ARG A 41 -23.72 13.31 -9.03
CA ARG A 41 -22.36 12.78 -9.19
C ARG A 41 -21.59 12.82 -7.87
N GLN A 42 -21.62 13.95 -7.15
CA GLN A 42 -20.96 14.08 -5.85
C GLN A 42 -21.58 13.16 -4.79
N LYS A 43 -22.91 13.01 -4.79
CA LYS A 43 -23.65 12.07 -3.94
C LYS A 43 -23.19 10.63 -4.17
N ARG A 44 -23.02 10.20 -5.43
CA ARG A 44 -22.48 8.88 -5.78
C ARG A 44 -21.04 8.67 -5.31
N THR A 45 -20.18 9.67 -5.45
CA THR A 45 -18.79 9.60 -4.97
C THR A 45 -18.74 9.48 -3.45
N ILE A 46 -19.47 10.32 -2.72
CA ILE A 46 -19.54 10.26 -1.25
C ILE A 46 -20.10 8.91 -0.78
N LEU A 47 -21.14 8.39 -1.46
CA LEU A 47 -21.70 7.07 -1.18
C LEU A 47 -20.70 5.94 -1.39
N SER A 48 -19.90 6.00 -2.46
CA SER A 48 -18.87 5.01 -2.76
C SER A 48 -17.78 5.01 -1.68
N VAL A 49 -17.31 6.20 -1.30
CA VAL A 49 -16.31 6.35 -0.23
C VAL A 49 -16.84 5.85 1.10
N LEU A 50 -18.05 6.26 1.50
CA LEU A 50 -18.64 5.79 2.77
C LEU A 50 -18.92 4.29 2.77
N ARG A 51 -19.36 3.70 1.65
CA ARG A 51 -19.58 2.24 1.57
C ARG A 51 -18.27 1.44 1.62
N GLY A 52 -17.18 1.95 1.07
CA GLY A 52 -15.87 1.28 1.11
C GLY A 52 -15.12 1.47 2.44
N LEU A 53 -15.20 2.68 3.02
CA LEU A 53 -14.41 3.05 4.20
C LEU A 53 -15.08 2.61 5.51
N MET A 54 -16.42 2.67 5.59
CA MET A 54 -17.13 2.42 6.86
C MET A 54 -17.04 0.99 7.38
N PRO A 55 -17.15 -0.06 6.55
CA PRO A 55 -16.96 -1.43 7.02
C PRO A 55 -15.57 -1.63 7.61
N ARG A 56 -14.53 -1.13 6.93
CA ARG A 56 -13.12 -1.23 7.36
C ARG A 56 -12.87 -0.48 8.67
N LEU A 57 -13.43 0.72 8.83
CA LEU A 57 -13.30 1.49 10.07
C LEU A 57 -14.05 0.84 11.24
N LEU A 58 -15.22 0.22 11.00
CA LEU A 58 -15.98 -0.46 12.05
C LEU A 58 -15.36 -1.81 12.44
N GLU A 59 -14.72 -2.50 11.49
CA GLU A 59 -14.01 -3.76 11.70
C GLU A 59 -12.72 -3.57 12.50
N HIS A 60 -11.89 -2.61 12.10
CA HIS A 60 -10.58 -2.40 12.73
C HIS A 60 -10.61 -1.44 13.92
N TYR A 61 -11.59 -0.52 13.95
CA TYR A 61 -11.66 0.53 14.96
C TYR A 61 -13.10 0.79 15.45
N PRO A 62 -13.77 -0.20 16.07
CA PRO A 62 -15.18 -0.11 16.45
C PRO A 62 -15.50 1.04 17.44
N GLY A 63 -14.47 1.59 18.11
CA GLY A 63 -14.56 2.74 19.01
C GLY A 63 -14.33 4.12 18.38
N ILE A 64 -13.81 4.18 17.14
CA ILE A 64 -13.37 5.45 16.51
C ILE A 64 -14.54 6.25 15.92
N LEU A 65 -15.70 5.62 15.69
CA LEU A 65 -16.89 6.22 15.07
C LEU A 65 -18.09 6.17 16.03
N GLN A 66 -18.05 6.97 17.09
CA GLN A 66 -19.18 7.07 18.02
C GLN A 66 -20.33 7.92 17.46
N ARG A 67 -20.03 9.02 16.77
CA ARG A 67 -21.05 9.91 16.19
C ARG A 67 -20.49 10.74 15.03
N PHE A 68 -21.31 10.95 14.01
CA PHE A 68 -21.04 11.85 12.88
C PHE A 68 -21.92 13.09 13.01
N PHE A 69 -21.36 14.28 12.84
CA PHE A 69 -22.15 15.52 12.83
C PHE A 69 -22.17 16.10 11.42
N VAL A 70 -23.36 16.31 10.89
CA VAL A 70 -23.56 16.89 9.57
C VAL A 70 -24.33 18.19 9.72
N ILE A 71 -23.73 19.31 9.30
CA ILE A 71 -24.32 20.64 9.39
C ILE A 71 -24.77 21.11 8.01
N GLY A 72 -25.99 21.66 7.93
CA GLY A 72 -26.47 22.37 6.74
C GLY A 72 -26.98 21.48 5.60
N VAL A 73 -27.35 20.22 5.90
CA VAL A 73 -28.00 19.30 4.94
C VAL A 73 -29.36 18.88 5.45
N PRO A 74 -30.44 18.97 4.66
CA PRO A 74 -31.77 18.50 5.06
C PRO A 74 -31.73 17.00 5.39
N LYS A 75 -32.38 16.60 6.49
CA LYS A 75 -32.42 15.21 6.96
C LYS A 75 -32.90 14.23 5.88
N ASP A 76 -33.80 14.68 5.01
CA ASP A 76 -34.39 13.91 3.92
C ASP A 76 -33.34 13.48 2.86
N PHE A 77 -32.27 14.25 2.68
CA PHE A 77 -31.15 13.90 1.77
C PHE A 77 -30.42 12.62 2.21
N PHE A 78 -30.35 12.35 3.51
CA PHE A 78 -29.67 11.18 4.05
C PHE A 78 -30.56 9.93 4.07
N VAL A 79 -31.89 10.09 4.05
CA VAL A 79 -32.83 8.97 3.95
C VAL A 79 -32.62 8.23 2.61
N GLU A 80 -32.28 8.96 1.55
CA GLU A 80 -32.01 8.39 0.22
C GLU A 80 -30.68 7.62 0.11
N LEU A 81 -29.76 7.75 1.07
CA LEU A 81 -28.45 7.09 1.02
C LEU A 81 -28.51 5.58 1.33
N LEU A 82 -29.65 5.09 1.85
CA LEU A 82 -29.91 3.68 2.20
C LEU A 82 -28.80 3.06 3.07
N LEU A 83 -28.26 3.83 4.02
CA LEU A 83 -27.25 3.33 4.95
C LEU A 83 -27.85 2.28 5.90
N PRO A 84 -27.09 1.24 6.31
CA PRO A 84 -27.51 0.31 7.34
C PRO A 84 -27.98 1.02 8.61
N LYS A 85 -29.06 0.52 9.24
CA LYS A 85 -29.72 1.20 10.37
C LYS A 85 -28.76 1.51 11.52
N CYS A 86 -27.83 0.60 11.83
CA CYS A 86 -26.78 0.76 12.84
C CYS A 86 -25.81 1.93 12.56
N ILE A 87 -25.65 2.32 11.29
CA ILE A 87 -24.82 3.45 10.86
C ILE A 87 -25.65 4.74 10.86
N SER A 88 -26.87 4.70 10.30
CA SER A 88 -27.76 5.87 10.25
C SER A 88 -28.04 6.48 11.64
N GLN A 89 -28.12 5.64 12.67
CA GLN A 89 -28.35 6.07 14.06
C GLN A 89 -27.16 6.82 14.69
N LYS A 90 -25.97 6.74 14.09
CA LYS A 90 -24.77 7.45 14.54
C LYS A 90 -24.65 8.86 13.95
N PHE A 91 -25.50 9.25 12.99
CA PHE A 91 -25.51 10.59 12.43
C PHE A 91 -26.39 11.55 13.24
N SER A 92 -25.86 12.72 13.55
CA SER A 92 -26.56 13.84 14.17
C SER A 92 -26.57 15.00 13.19
N PHE A 93 -27.76 15.42 12.78
CA PHE A 93 -27.95 16.50 11.82
C PHE A 93 -28.20 17.79 12.58
N LEU A 94 -27.37 18.80 12.30
CA LEU A 94 -27.42 20.09 12.96
C LEU A 94 -27.80 21.16 11.94
N SER A 95 -28.62 22.11 12.38
CA SER A 95 -29.09 23.20 11.51
C SER A 95 -28.01 24.27 11.40
N ASP A 96 -27.27 24.48 12.48
CA ASP A 96 -26.20 25.47 12.59
C ASP A 96 -24.93 24.92 13.24
N SER A 97 -23.79 25.51 12.87
CA SER A 97 -22.46 25.16 13.39
C SER A 97 -22.30 25.33 14.92
N THR A 98 -23.06 26.25 15.53
CA THR A 98 -22.97 26.54 16.97
C THR A 98 -23.68 25.49 17.84
N GLU A 99 -24.55 24.66 17.26
CA GLU A 99 -25.22 23.56 17.96
C GLU A 99 -24.24 22.46 18.39
N ILE A 100 -23.03 22.41 17.81
CA ILE A 100 -21.98 21.49 18.25
C ILE A 100 -21.60 21.73 19.71
N ALA A 101 -21.70 22.98 20.21
CA ALA A 101 -21.39 23.33 21.59
C ALA A 101 -22.33 22.71 22.64
N SER A 102 -23.48 22.13 22.25
CA SER A 102 -24.30 21.36 23.18
C SER A 102 -23.82 19.91 23.36
N TYR A 103 -22.88 19.44 22.52
CA TYR A 103 -22.36 18.07 22.55
C TYR A 103 -20.93 17.97 23.13
N PHE A 104 -20.20 19.09 23.21
CA PHE A 104 -18.79 19.13 23.65
C PHE A 104 -18.49 20.36 24.54
N SER A 105 -17.39 20.33 25.30
CA SER A 105 -16.95 21.51 26.08
C SER A 105 -16.52 22.63 25.13
N LYS A 106 -16.94 23.86 25.41
CA LYS A 106 -16.54 25.04 24.62
C LYS A 106 -15.03 25.20 24.52
N GLU A 107 -14.26 24.77 25.53
CA GLU A 107 -12.79 24.85 25.56
C GLU A 107 -12.12 23.92 24.53
N THR A 108 -12.83 22.90 24.05
CA THR A 108 -12.33 21.92 23.07
C THR A 108 -12.80 22.20 21.65
N ILE A 109 -13.72 23.15 21.48
CA ILE A 109 -14.34 23.47 20.19
C ILE A 109 -13.67 24.72 19.61
N PRO A 110 -13.25 24.70 18.33
CA PRO A 110 -12.76 25.91 17.65
C PRO A 110 -13.80 27.04 17.63
N THR A 111 -13.34 28.28 17.65
CA THR A 111 -14.22 29.47 17.67
C THR A 111 -15.21 29.54 16.51
N VAL A 112 -14.86 28.99 15.34
CA VAL A 112 -15.75 28.89 14.16
C VAL A 112 -16.98 28.01 14.35
N PHE A 113 -17.03 27.20 15.42
CA PHE A 113 -18.18 26.37 15.83
C PHE A 113 -18.77 26.82 17.18
N GLY A 114 -18.49 28.05 17.62
CA GLY A 114 -19.03 28.62 18.85
C GLY A 114 -18.28 28.22 20.14
N GLY A 115 -17.07 27.68 20.02
CA GLY A 115 -16.18 27.36 21.14
C GLY A 115 -15.14 28.44 21.45
N LEU A 116 -14.17 28.10 22.31
CA LEU A 116 -13.15 28.98 22.88
C LEU A 116 -11.70 28.53 22.58
N ALA A 117 -11.51 27.39 21.90
CA ALA A 117 -10.18 26.89 21.58
C ALA A 117 -9.48 27.79 20.55
N GLN A 118 -8.29 28.31 20.89
CA GLN A 118 -7.41 29.00 19.95
C GLN A 118 -6.42 28.00 19.37
N GLY A 119 -6.62 27.62 18.11
CA GLY A 119 -5.75 26.73 17.35
C GLY A 119 -6.19 26.72 15.89
N THR A 120 -5.22 26.66 14.98
CA THR A 120 -5.48 26.59 13.55
C THR A 120 -6.20 25.28 13.26
N PRO A 121 -7.36 25.34 12.60
CA PRO A 121 -8.09 24.12 12.33
C PRO A 121 -7.32 23.26 11.28
N LEU A 122 -7.23 21.92 11.47
CA LEU A 122 -6.80 20.96 10.43
C LEU A 122 -7.79 20.96 9.25
N VAL A 123 -7.65 21.92 8.33
CA VAL A 123 -8.45 21.98 7.09
C VAL A 123 -7.99 20.85 6.19
N ALA A 124 -8.80 19.78 6.09
CA ALA A 124 -8.69 18.84 4.98
C ALA A 124 -9.24 19.52 3.71
N SER A 125 -8.39 20.27 3.02
CA SER A 125 -8.71 20.79 1.69
C SER A 125 -8.59 19.68 0.65
N ARG A 126 -9.76 19.31 0.10
CA ARG A 126 -9.99 18.38 -1.03
C ARG A 126 -9.80 16.89 -0.72
N LEU A 127 -10.91 16.15 -0.81
CA LEU A 127 -11.06 14.70 -0.66
C LEU A 127 -10.42 13.89 -1.82
N ASP A 128 -9.41 14.42 -2.48
CA ASP A 128 -8.72 13.74 -3.60
C ASP A 128 -7.29 13.29 -3.21
N ASP A 129 -6.87 13.47 -1.96
CA ASP A 129 -5.55 13.09 -1.45
C ASP A 129 -5.69 12.05 -0.30
N PRO A 130 -5.22 10.80 -0.45
CA PRO A 130 -5.38 9.74 0.54
C PRO A 130 -4.45 9.86 1.76
N GLY A 131 -3.49 10.78 1.75
CA GLY A 131 -2.46 10.85 2.78
C GLY A 131 -2.71 11.96 3.78
N LEU A 132 -3.45 11.70 4.88
CA LEU A 132 -3.35 12.44 6.16
C LEU A 132 -4.38 11.91 7.17
N ILE A 133 -4.06 10.81 7.87
CA ILE A 133 -4.58 10.58 9.23
C ILE A 133 -3.40 10.06 10.07
N ASP A 134 -2.85 10.96 10.87
CA ASP A 134 -1.84 10.72 11.89
C ASP A 134 -2.51 10.10 13.14
N THR A 135 -2.06 8.91 13.58
CA THR A 135 -2.62 8.20 14.74
C THR A 135 -1.54 7.75 15.71
N ASN A 136 -0.86 8.70 16.36
CA ASN A 136 -0.12 8.45 17.59
C ASN A 136 -0.97 8.88 18.81
N ALA A 137 -1.66 7.93 19.45
CA ALA A 137 -1.99 8.01 20.88
C ALA A 137 -2.58 6.70 21.45
N ALA A 138 -1.89 6.20 22.48
CA ALA A 138 -2.33 5.33 23.59
C ALA A 138 -2.13 3.81 23.48
N GLU A 139 -0.99 3.35 24.02
CA GLU A 139 -0.91 2.13 24.83
C GLU A 139 -1.17 2.47 26.31
N GLU A 140 -2.04 1.71 27.02
CA GLU A 140 -1.65 0.90 28.19
C GLU A 140 -2.82 0.15 28.88
N LYS A 141 -2.60 -1.16 29.03
CA LYS A 141 -3.05 -2.22 29.97
C LYS A 141 -4.21 -2.00 30.96
N THR A 142 -5.10 -3.00 31.09
CA THR A 142 -5.18 -3.92 32.27
C THR A 142 -6.24 -5.05 32.15
N GLU A 143 -6.01 -6.08 32.97
CA GLU A 143 -6.46 -7.50 33.03
C GLU A 143 -7.95 -7.89 33.26
N SER A 144 -8.20 -9.17 32.94
CA SER A 144 -9.05 -10.18 33.63
C SER A 144 -10.58 -10.21 33.40
N ASN A 145 -11.08 -11.27 32.75
CA ASN A 145 -11.69 -12.43 33.45
C ASN A 145 -12.23 -13.54 32.51
N ASN A 146 -12.26 -14.72 33.10
CA ASN A 146 -12.44 -16.07 32.54
C ASN A 146 -13.85 -16.46 32.07
N THR A 147 -13.88 -17.67 31.47
CA THR A 147 -14.98 -18.68 31.33
C THR A 147 -15.95 -18.45 30.15
N MET A 148 -16.27 -19.41 29.26
CA MET A 148 -16.39 -20.88 29.38
C MET A 148 -16.01 -21.62 28.07
N LYS A 149 -15.42 -22.80 28.25
CA LYS A 149 -15.14 -23.86 27.27
C LYS A 149 -16.42 -24.61 26.85
N SER A 150 -16.47 -25.03 25.59
CA SER A 150 -16.88 -26.40 25.18
C SER A 150 -16.45 -26.58 23.70
N ALA A 151 -15.28 -27.15 23.41
CA ALA A 151 -14.98 -28.59 23.36
C ALA A 151 -15.50 -29.29 22.09
N ILE A 152 -14.66 -29.32 21.04
CA ILE A 152 -14.40 -30.52 20.24
C ILE A 152 -12.88 -30.56 20.02
N GLN A 153 -12.24 -31.52 20.68
CA GLN A 153 -10.84 -31.88 20.49
C GLN A 153 -10.70 -32.68 19.20
N ASP A 154 -9.74 -32.33 18.36
CA ASP A 154 -8.81 -33.36 17.90
C ASP A 154 -7.43 -32.76 17.59
N GLN A 155 -6.42 -33.33 18.27
CA GLN A 155 -4.98 -33.30 18.01
C GLN A 155 -4.24 -31.96 18.14
N THR A 156 -3.95 -31.64 19.40
CA THR A 156 -2.95 -30.67 19.86
C THR A 156 -1.52 -31.16 19.58
N ALA A 157 -0.85 -30.54 18.60
CA ALA A 157 0.57 -30.24 18.70
C ALA A 157 0.68 -28.79 19.18
N THR A 158 1.06 -28.60 20.44
CA THR A 158 1.46 -27.30 20.99
C THR A 158 2.72 -26.84 20.26
N THR A 159 2.59 -25.96 19.27
CA THR A 159 3.72 -25.20 18.74
C THR A 159 3.82 -23.92 19.56
N GLU A 160 4.80 -23.84 20.45
CA GLU A 160 5.36 -22.53 20.83
C GLU A 160 5.81 -21.88 19.51
N GLN A 161 5.09 -20.85 19.04
CA GLN A 161 5.50 -20.12 17.85
C GLN A 161 6.72 -19.26 18.22
N GLY A 162 7.90 -19.89 18.15
CA GLY A 162 9.18 -19.22 18.27
C GLY A 162 9.43 -18.26 17.10
N SER A 163 10.36 -17.34 17.30
CA SER A 163 10.89 -16.49 16.23
C SER A 163 11.44 -17.35 15.09
N PHE A 164 11.05 -17.03 13.86
CA PHE A 164 11.50 -17.71 12.64
C PHE A 164 12.56 -16.85 11.93
N TYR A 165 13.56 -17.47 11.32
CA TYR A 165 14.56 -16.80 10.49
C TYR A 165 14.97 -17.72 9.33
N SER A 166 15.63 -17.16 8.32
CA SER A 166 16.16 -17.93 7.19
C SER A 166 17.54 -18.50 7.51
N ASP A 167 17.77 -19.77 7.15
CA ASP A 167 19.11 -20.38 7.23
C ASP A 167 20.14 -19.66 6.36
N PHE A 168 19.70 -19.05 5.24
CA PHE A 168 20.60 -18.31 4.36
C PHE A 168 21.08 -17.00 5.01
N ILE A 169 20.22 -16.34 5.79
CA ILE A 169 20.61 -15.16 6.57
C ILE A 169 21.40 -15.57 7.81
N GLY A 170 20.94 -16.59 8.53
CA GLY A 170 21.46 -17.03 9.81
C GLY A 170 20.57 -16.58 10.99
N PRO A 171 20.89 -17.02 12.21
CA PRO A 171 20.14 -16.64 13.40
C PRO A 171 20.21 -15.12 13.65
N PRO A 172 19.17 -14.52 14.27
CA PRO A 172 19.14 -13.07 14.48
C PRO A 172 20.27 -12.64 15.41
N SER A 173 21.24 -11.90 14.88
CA SER A 173 22.33 -11.26 15.63
C SER A 173 21.84 -10.06 16.46
N LEU A 174 20.80 -9.37 15.98
CA LEU A 174 20.20 -8.18 16.56
C LEU A 174 18.67 -8.34 16.55
N ILE A 175 18.04 -8.07 17.69
CA ILE A 175 16.58 -8.09 17.82
C ILE A 175 16.12 -6.66 18.07
N ALA A 176 15.20 -6.18 17.26
CA ALA A 176 14.58 -4.87 17.43
C ALA A 176 13.73 -4.85 18.71
N ASP A 177 14.13 -4.03 19.67
CA ASP A 177 13.37 -3.77 20.88
C ASP A 177 12.16 -2.86 20.53
N PRO A 178 10.92 -3.21 20.92
CA PRO A 178 9.76 -2.33 20.74
C PRO A 178 9.95 -0.90 21.27
N GLU A 179 10.69 -0.71 22.36
CA GLU A 179 10.96 0.63 22.89
C GLU A 179 11.94 1.39 21.99
N VAL A 180 12.93 0.71 21.39
CA VAL A 180 13.81 1.29 20.38
C VAL A 180 13.00 1.78 19.17
N ILE A 181 12.03 1.00 18.69
CA ILE A 181 11.18 1.39 17.56
C ILE A 181 10.36 2.65 17.88
N LYS A 182 9.87 2.79 19.13
CA LYS A 182 9.10 3.97 19.56
C LYS A 182 9.95 5.24 19.61
N GLU A 183 11.21 5.13 19.98
CA GLU A 183 12.15 6.25 20.08
C GLU A 183 12.85 6.57 18.75
N SER A 184 12.74 5.68 17.76
CA SER A 184 13.41 5.81 16.46
C SER A 184 12.79 6.90 15.58
N LEU A 185 13.62 7.45 14.68
CA LEU A 185 13.14 8.40 13.67
C LEU A 185 12.28 7.64 12.64
N VAL A 186 11.01 8.01 12.51
CA VAL A 186 10.13 7.41 11.50
C VAL A 186 10.47 7.97 10.13
N LEU A 187 10.95 7.10 9.23
CA LEU A 187 11.20 7.46 7.83
C LEU A 187 9.93 7.33 7.00
N LYS A 188 9.23 6.19 7.15
CA LYS A 188 7.89 5.93 6.59
C LYS A 188 7.16 4.91 7.48
N PRO A 189 5.83 4.72 7.37
CA PRO A 189 5.14 3.69 8.13
C PRO A 189 5.79 2.31 7.95
N GLY A 190 6.16 1.67 9.06
CA GLY A 190 6.87 0.38 9.05
C GLY A 190 8.37 0.46 8.71
N VAL A 191 8.96 1.66 8.61
CA VAL A 191 10.41 1.85 8.42
C VAL A 191 10.91 2.97 9.33
N VAL A 192 11.81 2.62 10.25
CA VAL A 192 12.40 3.56 11.19
C VAL A 192 13.92 3.54 11.11
N GLN A 193 14.56 4.67 11.42
CA GLN A 193 16.00 4.78 11.56
C GLN A 193 16.37 4.82 13.05
N TYR A 194 17.33 3.98 13.42
CA TYR A 194 17.95 3.93 14.74
C TYR A 194 19.46 3.99 14.57
N TYR A 195 20.06 5.15 14.89
CA TYR A 195 21.48 5.43 14.64
C TYR A 195 21.88 5.16 13.16
N ASP A 196 22.78 4.19 12.96
CA ASP A 196 23.33 3.72 11.70
C ASP A 196 22.55 2.53 11.12
N LEU A 197 21.38 2.20 11.68
CA LEU A 197 20.50 1.15 11.22
C LEU A 197 19.15 1.69 10.72
N VAL A 198 18.59 0.98 9.76
CA VAL A 198 17.20 1.08 9.34
C VAL A 198 16.50 -0.23 9.69
N ILE A 199 15.33 -0.12 10.33
CA ILE A 199 14.49 -1.25 10.71
C ILE A 199 13.23 -1.17 9.87
N LYS A 200 13.07 -2.12 8.94
CA LYS A 200 11.83 -2.35 8.19
C LYS A 200 11.04 -3.44 8.90
N PHE A 201 9.78 -3.19 9.21
CA PHE A 201 8.93 -4.16 9.89
C PHE A 201 7.47 -4.11 9.44
N GLY A 202 6.79 -5.25 9.49
CA GLY A 202 5.38 -5.36 9.17
C GLY A 202 4.92 -6.76 8.83
N SER A 203 3.60 -6.94 8.71
CA SER A 203 2.98 -8.24 8.37
C SER A 203 3.29 -8.72 6.94
N ASN A 204 3.66 -7.79 6.06
CA ASN A 204 3.95 -8.10 4.66
C ASN A 204 5.44 -8.36 4.40
N ILE A 205 6.30 -8.11 5.39
CA ILE A 205 7.75 -8.29 5.29
C ILE A 205 8.07 -9.79 5.42
N THR A 206 8.84 -10.31 4.47
CA THR A 206 9.29 -11.71 4.45
C THR A 206 10.79 -11.82 4.43
N MET A 207 11.27 -13.02 4.71
CA MET A 207 12.69 -13.35 4.55
C MET A 207 13.13 -13.25 3.09
N ALA A 208 12.22 -13.44 2.11
CA ALA A 208 12.53 -13.28 0.69
C ALA A 208 13.23 -11.95 0.36
N GLU A 209 12.80 -10.84 0.97
CA GLU A 209 13.43 -9.53 0.76
C GLU A 209 14.87 -9.51 1.28
N ALA A 210 15.07 -9.94 2.54
CA ALA A 210 16.40 -9.99 3.15
C ALA A 210 17.34 -10.94 2.41
N GLU A 211 16.84 -12.10 1.99
CA GLU A 211 17.58 -13.09 1.22
C GLU A 211 17.96 -12.57 -0.16
N ALA A 212 17.06 -11.89 -0.86
CA ALA A 212 17.34 -11.24 -2.14
C ALA A 212 18.44 -10.17 -1.99
N MET A 213 18.35 -9.33 -0.96
CA MET A 213 19.39 -8.33 -0.66
C MET A 213 20.77 -8.96 -0.45
N LYS A 214 20.83 -9.99 0.42
CA LYS A 214 22.08 -10.72 0.69
C LYS A 214 22.62 -11.36 -0.59
N TYR A 215 21.77 -12.06 -1.34
CA TYR A 215 22.15 -12.72 -2.58
C TYR A 215 22.73 -11.74 -3.62
N VAL A 216 22.07 -10.60 -3.82
CA VAL A 216 22.55 -9.56 -4.75
C VAL A 216 23.89 -8.98 -4.28
N SER A 217 24.04 -8.71 -2.97
CA SER A 217 25.28 -8.16 -2.41
C SER A 217 26.48 -9.11 -2.57
N GLU A 218 26.26 -10.43 -2.51
CA GLU A 218 27.31 -11.45 -2.61
C GLU A 218 27.71 -11.76 -4.07
N ASN A 219 26.82 -11.49 -5.04
CA ASN A 219 26.98 -11.94 -6.42
C ASN A 219 27.10 -10.80 -7.44
N THR A 220 26.99 -9.54 -7.01
CA THR A 220 27.06 -8.36 -7.88
C THR A 220 27.84 -7.22 -7.24
N THR A 221 28.09 -6.15 -8.00
CA THR A 221 28.64 -4.89 -7.50
C THR A 221 27.55 -3.87 -7.16
N ILE A 222 26.28 -4.29 -7.13
CA ILE A 222 25.15 -3.39 -6.89
C ILE A 222 25.21 -2.96 -5.43
N PRO A 223 25.17 -1.65 -5.13
CA PRO A 223 25.14 -1.18 -3.77
C PRO A 223 23.77 -1.50 -3.16
N VAL A 224 23.77 -2.36 -2.15
CA VAL A 224 22.57 -2.76 -1.40
C VAL A 224 22.87 -2.55 0.09
N PRO A 225 21.93 -2.02 0.90
CA PRO A 225 22.11 -1.94 2.34
C PRO A 225 22.48 -3.31 2.92
N ALA A 226 23.53 -3.38 3.76
CA ALA A 226 23.92 -4.64 4.35
C ALA A 226 22.85 -5.12 5.34
N VAL A 227 22.40 -6.36 5.19
CA VAL A 227 21.42 -6.97 6.10
C VAL A 227 22.16 -7.45 7.35
N GLU A 228 21.94 -6.78 8.46
CA GLU A 228 22.53 -7.12 9.76
C GLU A 228 21.73 -8.23 10.46
N SER A 229 20.39 -8.18 10.34
CA SER A 229 19.51 -9.20 10.88
C SER A 229 18.16 -9.24 10.17
N ALA A 230 17.56 -10.43 10.05
CA ALA A 230 16.19 -10.57 9.56
C ALA A 230 15.49 -11.76 10.24
N TYR A 231 14.24 -11.55 10.67
CA TYR A 231 13.44 -12.57 11.34
C TYR A 231 11.95 -12.24 11.30
N ILE A 232 11.12 -13.22 11.67
CA ILE A 232 9.69 -13.10 11.86
C ILE A 232 9.39 -13.42 13.32
N ASP A 233 8.85 -12.46 14.06
CA ASP A 233 8.31 -12.68 15.41
C ASP A 233 6.81 -12.41 15.42
N LYS A 234 6.03 -13.36 15.93
CA LYS A 234 4.55 -13.27 16.05
C LYS A 234 3.84 -12.81 14.77
N GLY A 235 4.34 -13.23 13.61
CA GLY A 235 3.79 -12.88 12.30
C GLY A 235 4.18 -11.50 11.77
N ILE A 236 5.06 -10.77 12.46
CA ILE A 236 5.66 -9.52 11.99
C ILE A 236 7.08 -9.83 11.51
N GLY A 237 7.36 -9.55 10.24
CA GLY A 237 8.71 -9.61 9.71
C GLY A 237 9.49 -8.37 10.10
N TYR A 238 10.79 -8.54 10.34
CA TYR A 238 11.77 -7.52 10.65
C TYR A 238 12.98 -7.71 9.74
N ILE A 239 13.49 -6.61 9.17
CA ILE A 239 14.77 -6.54 8.48
C ILE A 239 15.52 -5.34 9.04
N LEU A 240 16.66 -5.60 9.67
CA LEU A 240 17.60 -4.62 10.19
C LEU A 240 18.75 -4.53 9.19
N MET A 241 18.95 -3.36 8.63
CA MET A 241 19.95 -3.11 7.59
C MET A 241 20.70 -1.81 7.83
N SER A 242 21.89 -1.66 7.26
CA SER A 242 22.66 -0.42 7.39
C SER A 242 21.88 0.80 6.84
N TYR A 243 21.94 1.91 7.56
CA TYR A 243 21.51 3.20 7.05
C TYR A 243 22.50 3.70 6.00
N ILE A 244 21.99 4.06 4.83
CA ILE A 244 22.80 4.66 3.75
C ILE A 244 22.38 6.11 3.59
N GLU A 245 23.35 7.01 3.75
CA GLU A 245 23.13 8.43 3.50
C GLU A 245 23.09 8.71 2.01
N GLY A 246 21.99 9.31 1.55
CA GLY A 246 21.80 9.74 0.16
C GLY A 246 20.38 10.27 -0.05
N ASP A 247 20.17 10.98 -1.15
CA ASP A 247 18.87 11.48 -1.54
C ASP A 247 18.20 10.51 -2.51
N ALA A 248 16.88 10.34 -2.40
CA ALA A 248 16.12 9.57 -3.38
C ALA A 248 16.26 10.23 -4.77
N LEU A 249 16.59 9.45 -5.80
CA LEU A 249 16.79 9.94 -7.16
C LEU A 249 15.58 10.73 -7.66
N SER A 250 14.36 10.24 -7.37
CA SER A 250 13.10 10.92 -7.69
C SER A 250 12.97 12.32 -7.09
N ALA A 251 13.61 12.59 -5.95
CA ALA A 251 13.57 13.91 -5.30
C ALA A 251 14.59 14.89 -5.89
N ILE A 252 15.70 14.40 -6.45
CA ILE A 252 16.80 15.24 -6.93
C ILE A 252 16.98 15.23 -8.45
N TRP A 253 16.26 14.37 -9.18
CA TRP A 253 16.47 14.14 -10.61
C TRP A 253 16.49 15.44 -11.43
N ASP A 254 15.54 16.35 -11.18
CA ASP A 254 15.44 17.63 -11.88
C ASP A 254 16.56 18.63 -11.53
N THR A 255 17.26 18.40 -10.43
CA THR A 255 18.40 19.23 -9.98
C THR A 255 19.73 18.77 -10.54
N LEU A 256 19.79 17.53 -11.05
CA LEU A 256 20.99 16.93 -11.61
C LEU A 256 21.30 17.53 -12.98
N ASP A 257 22.60 17.77 -13.23
CA ASP A 257 23.05 18.13 -14.56
C ASP A 257 23.03 16.92 -15.53
N GLN A 258 23.17 17.20 -16.83
CA GLN A 258 23.11 16.18 -17.86
C GLN A 258 24.21 15.10 -17.71
N SER A 259 25.40 15.48 -17.26
CA SER A 259 26.52 14.53 -17.06
C SER A 259 26.25 13.60 -15.87
N GLN A 260 25.65 14.10 -14.81
CA GLN A 260 25.24 13.31 -13.65
C GLN A 260 24.12 12.34 -14.03
N LYS A 261 23.09 12.81 -14.75
CA LYS A 261 22.01 11.96 -15.28
C LYS A 261 22.57 10.83 -16.15
N GLU A 262 23.50 11.15 -17.05
CA GLU A 262 24.15 10.16 -17.92
C GLU A 262 24.99 9.15 -17.13
N SER A 263 25.74 9.58 -16.10
CA SER A 263 26.49 8.69 -15.23
C SER A 263 25.57 7.69 -14.52
N ILE A 264 24.48 8.18 -13.93
CA ILE A 264 23.49 7.35 -13.21
C ILE A 264 22.85 6.33 -14.16
N VAL A 265 22.46 6.75 -15.37
CA VAL A 265 21.91 5.84 -16.40
C VAL A 265 22.93 4.77 -16.78
N MET A 266 24.21 5.11 -16.89
CA MET A 266 25.28 4.14 -17.18
C MET A 266 25.51 3.15 -16.03
N GLU A 267 25.46 3.61 -14.78
CA GLU A 267 25.54 2.75 -13.59
C GLU A 267 24.35 1.77 -13.56
N LEU A 268 23.12 2.26 -13.73
CA LEU A 268 21.91 1.43 -13.79
C LEU A 268 21.99 0.38 -14.89
N LYS A 269 22.48 0.76 -16.08
CA LYS A 269 22.66 -0.18 -17.18
C LYS A 269 23.58 -1.33 -16.80
N GLY A 270 24.70 -1.02 -16.14
CA GLY A 270 25.63 -2.02 -15.63
C GLY A 270 24.98 -2.92 -14.57
N TYR A 271 24.17 -2.36 -13.67
CA TYR A 271 23.46 -3.12 -12.64
C TYR A 271 22.39 -4.05 -13.23
N ILE A 272 21.59 -3.60 -14.19
CA ILE A 272 20.61 -4.46 -14.88
C ILE A 272 21.29 -5.62 -15.61
N GLN A 273 22.43 -5.37 -16.25
CA GLN A 273 23.21 -6.45 -16.88
C GLN A 273 23.67 -7.49 -15.86
N GLN A 274 24.12 -7.05 -14.68
CA GLN A 274 24.52 -7.94 -13.59
C GLN A 274 23.35 -8.77 -13.06
N LEU A 275 22.20 -8.14 -12.78
CA LEU A 275 21.01 -8.85 -12.34
C LEU A 275 20.58 -9.92 -13.36
N ARG A 276 20.57 -9.58 -14.66
CA ARG A 276 20.17 -10.53 -15.71
C ARG A 276 21.12 -11.72 -15.87
N MET A 277 22.37 -11.62 -15.41
CA MET A 277 23.32 -12.74 -15.36
C MET A 277 23.02 -13.72 -14.22
N LEU A 278 22.29 -13.29 -13.18
CA LEU A 278 21.84 -14.17 -12.11
C LEU A 278 20.65 -14.99 -12.63
N LYS A 279 20.92 -16.24 -13.00
CA LYS A 279 19.93 -17.20 -13.49
C LYS A 279 19.56 -18.19 -12.38
N PRO A 280 18.30 -18.64 -12.32
CA PRO A 280 17.92 -19.60 -11.30
C PRO A 280 18.52 -20.98 -11.63
N LYS A 281 18.86 -21.75 -10.59
CA LYS A 281 19.42 -23.11 -10.78
C LYS A 281 18.46 -24.05 -11.52
N GLN A 282 17.16 -23.87 -11.29
CA GLN A 282 16.07 -24.50 -12.02
C GLN A 282 15.17 -23.39 -12.52
N TYR A 283 14.65 -23.51 -13.74
CA TYR A 283 13.73 -22.51 -14.28
C TYR A 283 12.48 -22.41 -13.39
N PHE A 284 12.16 -21.19 -12.96
CA PHE A 284 10.86 -20.82 -12.42
C PHE A 284 10.64 -19.31 -12.60
N ILE A 285 9.39 -18.87 -12.46
CA ILE A 285 8.99 -17.46 -12.38
C ILE A 285 8.33 -17.21 -11.04
N GLY A 286 8.84 -16.25 -10.27
CA GLY A 286 8.30 -15.84 -8.99
C GLY A 286 9.34 -15.21 -8.05
N PRO A 287 8.94 -14.94 -6.79
CA PRO A 287 9.82 -14.41 -5.75
C PRO A 287 11.08 -15.23 -5.53
N TYR A 288 12.14 -14.59 -5.02
CA TYR A 288 13.45 -15.22 -4.81
C TYR A 288 13.39 -16.56 -4.06
N ASP A 289 12.61 -16.61 -2.98
CA ASP A 289 12.48 -17.77 -2.09
C ASP A 289 11.58 -18.88 -2.65
N GLY A 290 11.05 -18.70 -3.87
CA GLY A 290 10.08 -19.62 -4.46
C GLY A 290 8.73 -19.62 -3.75
N SER A 291 8.41 -18.58 -2.99
CA SER A 291 7.07 -18.42 -2.41
C SER A 291 6.06 -17.91 -3.45
N HIS A 292 4.82 -17.67 -3.00
CA HIS A 292 3.78 -17.16 -3.88
C HIS A 292 4.05 -15.70 -4.27
N CYS A 293 3.77 -15.34 -5.51
CA CYS A 293 3.88 -14.00 -6.04
C CYS A 293 3.05 -13.00 -5.24
N ARG A 294 3.66 -11.86 -4.90
CA ARG A 294 3.05 -10.79 -4.11
C ARG A 294 2.87 -9.47 -4.85
N ALA A 295 3.47 -9.36 -6.03
CA ALA A 295 3.26 -8.25 -6.94
C ALA A 295 1.76 -7.90 -7.01
N ALA A 296 1.46 -6.60 -7.02
CA ALA A 296 0.11 -6.08 -6.81
C ALA A 296 -0.96 -6.77 -7.68
N MET A 297 -0.61 -7.20 -8.90
CA MET A 297 -1.53 -7.94 -9.76
C MET A 297 -2.01 -9.29 -9.19
N PHE A 298 -1.16 -9.99 -8.45
CA PHE A 298 -1.46 -11.29 -7.83
C PHE A 298 -2.12 -11.15 -6.46
N THR A 299 -2.25 -9.93 -5.94
CA THR A 299 -3.03 -9.61 -4.74
C THR A 299 -4.32 -8.85 -5.04
N ALA A 300 -4.64 -8.69 -6.34
CA ALA A 300 -5.81 -7.99 -6.87
C ALA A 300 -7.16 -8.66 -6.61
N SER A 301 -7.20 -9.76 -5.85
CA SER A 301 -8.45 -10.44 -5.52
C SER A 301 -9.33 -9.66 -4.54
N TRP A 302 -8.79 -8.61 -3.90
CA TRP A 302 -9.50 -7.80 -2.91
C TRP A 302 -10.13 -8.60 -1.76
N GLY A 303 -9.54 -9.75 -1.42
CA GLY A 303 -10.04 -10.66 -0.39
C GLY A 303 -11.19 -11.57 -0.84
N TYR A 304 -11.56 -11.55 -2.13
CA TYR A 304 -12.57 -12.46 -2.69
C TYR A 304 -12.07 -13.91 -2.82
N THR A 305 -10.76 -14.11 -2.79
CA THR A 305 -10.15 -15.45 -2.79
C THR A 305 -8.89 -15.47 -1.93
N ASN A 306 -8.60 -16.65 -1.37
CA ASN A 306 -7.36 -16.99 -0.66
C ASN A 306 -6.31 -17.61 -1.61
N GLU A 307 -6.49 -17.44 -2.91
CA GLU A 307 -5.58 -17.95 -3.94
C GLU A 307 -4.15 -17.46 -3.70
N LYS A 308 -3.19 -18.36 -3.91
CA LYS A 308 -1.77 -18.06 -3.88
C LYS A 308 -1.21 -18.35 -5.26
N TYR A 309 -0.74 -17.31 -5.94
CA TYR A 309 -0.20 -17.42 -7.30
C TYR A 309 1.28 -17.77 -7.24
N GLY A 310 1.73 -18.64 -8.14
CA GLY A 310 3.14 -18.99 -8.26
C GLY A 310 3.74 -19.72 -7.03
N PRO A 311 5.05 -20.01 -7.08
CA PRO A 311 5.92 -19.81 -8.24
C PRO A 311 5.48 -20.67 -9.43
N PHE A 312 5.86 -20.29 -10.63
CA PHE A 312 5.45 -20.95 -11.87
C PHE A 312 6.64 -21.66 -12.51
N ASN A 313 6.44 -22.87 -13.04
CA ASN A 313 7.54 -23.66 -13.60
C ASN A 313 7.74 -23.41 -15.11
N SER A 314 6.89 -22.58 -15.72
CA SER A 314 6.98 -22.18 -17.12
C SER A 314 6.35 -20.80 -17.33
N GLU A 315 6.73 -20.13 -18.42
CA GLU A 315 6.07 -18.89 -18.85
C GLU A 315 4.58 -19.10 -19.17
N GLU A 316 4.22 -20.28 -19.68
CA GLU A 316 2.81 -20.64 -19.92
C GLU A 316 2.01 -20.68 -18.62
N GLU A 317 2.54 -21.34 -17.57
CA GLU A 317 1.91 -21.36 -16.25
C GLU A 317 1.80 -19.95 -15.65
N PHE A 318 2.83 -19.12 -15.85
CA PHE A 318 2.82 -17.73 -15.41
C PHE A 318 1.73 -16.91 -16.11
N ASN A 319 1.60 -17.06 -17.44
CA ASN A 319 0.57 -16.39 -18.23
C ASN A 319 -0.84 -16.81 -17.79
N GLU A 320 -1.07 -18.11 -17.55
CA GLU A 320 -2.34 -18.58 -16.98
C GLU A 320 -2.58 -18.05 -15.56
N GLY A 321 -1.52 -17.88 -14.77
CA GLY A 321 -1.55 -17.17 -13.49
C GLY A 321 -2.08 -15.74 -13.63
N ILE A 322 -1.60 -14.97 -14.60
CA ILE A 322 -2.08 -13.61 -14.90
C ILE A 322 -3.55 -13.64 -15.35
N VAL A 323 -3.93 -14.58 -16.24
CA VAL A 323 -5.32 -14.75 -16.70
C VAL A 323 -6.25 -15.07 -15.53
N LYS A 324 -5.79 -15.93 -14.61
CA LYS A 324 -6.53 -16.25 -13.39
C LYS A 324 -6.64 -15.05 -12.46
N ALA A 325 -5.58 -14.27 -12.27
CA ALA A 325 -5.60 -13.04 -11.48
C ALA A 325 -6.60 -12.01 -12.04
N LEU A 326 -6.64 -11.86 -13.38
CA LEU A 326 -7.66 -11.06 -14.05
C LEU A 326 -9.07 -11.57 -13.74
N SER A 327 -9.32 -12.88 -13.74
CA SER A 327 -10.65 -13.41 -13.38
C SER A 327 -10.99 -13.20 -11.89
N ASP A 328 -10.01 -13.44 -11.01
CA ASP A 328 -10.16 -13.39 -9.56
C ASP A 328 -10.35 -11.97 -9.02
N ARG A 329 -10.06 -10.92 -9.81
CA ARG A 329 -10.38 -9.51 -9.51
C ARG A 329 -11.86 -9.28 -9.25
N PHE A 330 -12.73 -10.12 -9.82
CA PHE A 330 -14.16 -10.07 -9.61
C PHE A 330 -14.60 -10.96 -8.43
N PRO A 331 -15.65 -10.58 -7.69
CA PRO A 331 -16.22 -11.44 -6.67
C PRO A 331 -16.79 -12.72 -7.32
N PRO A 332 -16.86 -13.86 -6.61
CA PRO A 332 -17.17 -15.17 -7.21
C PRO A 332 -18.46 -15.21 -8.03
N TYR A 333 -19.49 -14.47 -7.61
CA TYR A 333 -20.78 -14.41 -8.31
C TYR A 333 -20.77 -13.59 -9.61
N ALA A 334 -19.75 -12.75 -9.83
CA ALA A 334 -19.60 -11.93 -11.03
C ALA A 334 -18.56 -12.50 -12.01
N ARG A 335 -17.93 -13.64 -11.67
CA ARG A 335 -16.94 -14.29 -12.53
C ARG A 335 -17.62 -14.97 -13.70
N PRO A 336 -17.00 -14.97 -14.89
CA PRO A 336 -17.45 -15.83 -15.96
C PRO A 336 -17.35 -17.31 -15.52
N PRO A 337 -18.22 -18.20 -16.03
CA PRO A 337 -18.10 -19.64 -15.79
C PRO A 337 -16.69 -20.15 -16.14
N PRO A 338 -16.20 -21.21 -15.48
CA PRO A 338 -14.92 -21.82 -15.82
C PRO A 338 -14.82 -22.11 -17.33
N GLY A 339 -13.74 -21.67 -17.96
CA GLY A 339 -13.52 -21.80 -19.40
C GLY A 339 -14.20 -20.72 -20.27
N GLN A 340 -14.96 -19.79 -19.69
CA GLN A 340 -15.48 -18.62 -20.40
C GLN A 340 -14.66 -17.37 -20.06
N ILE A 341 -14.47 -16.51 -21.06
CA ILE A 341 -13.80 -15.22 -20.91
C ILE A 341 -14.84 -14.13 -21.12
N VAL A 342 -14.81 -13.09 -20.28
CA VAL A 342 -15.66 -11.92 -20.51
C VAL A 342 -15.30 -11.35 -21.88
N PRO A 343 -16.25 -11.12 -22.81
CA PRO A 343 -15.91 -10.70 -24.18
C PRO A 343 -14.99 -9.47 -24.24
N LYS A 344 -15.14 -8.55 -23.29
CA LYS A 344 -14.30 -7.34 -23.16
C LYS A 344 -12.83 -7.64 -22.83
N ASP A 345 -12.55 -8.77 -22.18
CA ASP A 345 -11.21 -9.20 -21.78
C ASP A 345 -10.61 -10.24 -22.76
N TYR A 346 -11.37 -10.71 -23.76
CA TYR A 346 -10.91 -11.79 -24.65
C TYR A 346 -9.59 -11.44 -25.34
N ILE A 347 -9.50 -10.24 -25.92
CA ILE A 347 -8.27 -9.78 -26.58
C ILE A 347 -7.11 -9.73 -25.57
N LEU A 348 -7.32 -9.15 -24.39
CA LEU A 348 -6.30 -9.06 -23.35
C LEU A 348 -5.79 -10.44 -22.92
N VAL A 349 -6.70 -11.38 -22.66
CA VAL A 349 -6.36 -12.76 -22.27
C VAL A 349 -5.55 -13.46 -23.36
N GLN A 350 -5.94 -13.31 -24.64
CA GLN A 350 -5.17 -13.89 -25.75
C GLN A 350 -3.82 -13.20 -25.93
N SER A 351 -3.74 -11.88 -25.71
CA SER A 351 -2.48 -11.15 -25.74
C SER A 351 -1.51 -11.60 -24.65
N VAL A 352 -1.99 -11.85 -23.44
CA VAL A 352 -1.17 -12.42 -22.35
C VAL A 352 -0.67 -13.82 -22.72
N ARG A 353 -1.57 -14.69 -23.22
CA ARG A 353 -1.21 -16.06 -23.66
C ARG A 353 -0.27 -16.10 -24.85
N ALA A 354 -0.22 -15.03 -25.64
CA ALA A 354 0.68 -14.91 -26.78
C ALA A 354 2.11 -14.53 -26.36
N LEU A 355 2.35 -14.10 -25.11
CA LEU A 355 3.70 -13.88 -24.60
C LEU A 355 4.40 -15.22 -24.42
N HIS A 356 5.53 -15.42 -25.09
CA HIS A 356 6.29 -16.67 -24.97
C HIS A 356 7.75 -16.48 -25.38
N GLY A 357 8.61 -17.38 -24.92
CA GLY A 357 9.99 -17.49 -25.37
C GLY A 357 10.95 -16.59 -24.60
N HIS A 358 10.54 -16.09 -23.43
CA HIS A 358 11.38 -15.25 -22.59
C HIS A 358 12.19 -16.07 -21.58
N GLU A 359 13.42 -15.65 -21.33
CA GLU A 359 14.21 -16.21 -20.24
C GLU A 359 13.69 -15.72 -18.88
N SER A 360 13.83 -16.58 -17.87
CA SER A 360 13.65 -16.18 -16.47
C SER A 360 14.97 -15.64 -15.93
N VAL A 361 14.95 -14.40 -15.44
CA VAL A 361 16.13 -13.64 -15.01
C VAL A 361 15.88 -12.97 -13.67
N PHE A 362 16.93 -12.84 -12.85
CA PHE A 362 16.79 -12.08 -11.61
C PHE A 362 16.46 -10.62 -11.93
N THR A 363 15.42 -10.12 -11.28
CA THR A 363 14.82 -8.81 -11.53
C THR A 363 14.49 -8.17 -10.19
N HIS A 364 14.72 -6.86 -10.06
CA HIS A 364 14.34 -6.11 -8.84
C HIS A 364 12.83 -5.98 -8.75
N ALA A 365 12.18 -5.78 -9.90
CA ALA A 365 10.74 -5.72 -10.08
C ALA A 365 10.05 -4.55 -9.39
N ASP A 366 10.77 -3.62 -8.77
CA ASP A 366 10.24 -2.39 -8.17
C ASP A 366 11.23 -1.23 -8.29
N LEU A 367 12.01 -1.23 -9.38
CA LEU A 367 13.08 -0.27 -9.57
C LEU A 367 12.54 1.03 -10.16
N HIS A 368 12.44 2.06 -9.32
CA HIS A 368 12.09 3.43 -9.71
C HIS A 368 12.91 4.44 -8.91
N GLY A 369 12.88 5.72 -9.28
CA GLY A 369 13.70 6.75 -8.64
C GLY A 369 13.47 6.94 -7.13
N GLY A 370 12.39 6.42 -6.55
CA GLY A 370 12.18 6.42 -5.09
C GLY A 370 13.00 5.36 -4.35
N ASN A 371 13.39 4.30 -5.05
CA ASN A 371 14.16 3.16 -4.53
C ASN A 371 15.65 3.24 -4.92
N ILE A 372 16.11 4.37 -5.47
CA ILE A 372 17.51 4.61 -5.83
C ILE A 372 18.01 5.77 -4.97
N LEU A 373 19.03 5.55 -4.14
CA LEU A 373 19.71 6.60 -3.40
C LEU A 373 20.95 7.08 -4.15
N VAL A 374 21.10 8.39 -4.23
CA VAL A 374 22.24 9.06 -4.87
C VAL A 374 22.92 10.00 -3.89
N LYS A 375 24.25 10.01 -3.93
CA LYS A 375 25.09 10.96 -3.22
C LYS A 375 26.25 11.36 -4.11
N ASP A 376 26.55 12.66 -4.18
CA ASP A 376 27.63 13.21 -5.00
C ASP A 376 27.58 12.76 -6.49
N GLY A 377 26.36 12.62 -7.03
CA GLY A 377 26.11 12.23 -8.42
C GLY A 377 26.34 10.75 -8.73
N LYS A 378 26.45 9.88 -7.72
CA LYS A 378 26.61 8.42 -7.87
C LYS A 378 25.54 7.64 -7.14
N ILE A 379 25.22 6.45 -7.63
CA ILE A 379 24.30 5.55 -6.96
C ILE A 379 25.00 4.96 -5.73
N VAL A 380 24.44 5.17 -4.55
CA VAL A 380 24.99 4.67 -3.28
C VAL A 380 24.16 3.56 -2.65
N ALA A 381 22.90 3.38 -3.06
CA ALA A 381 22.10 2.21 -2.72
C ALA A 381 20.92 2.02 -3.66
N ILE A 382 20.54 0.76 -3.86
CA ILE A 382 19.25 0.32 -4.40
C ILE A 382 18.46 -0.32 -3.25
N LEU A 383 17.24 0.18 -3.04
CA LEU A 383 16.38 -0.14 -1.89
C LEU A 383 15.15 -0.98 -2.30
N ASP A 384 14.48 -1.56 -1.30
CA ASP A 384 13.17 -2.21 -1.43
C ASP A 384 13.15 -3.43 -2.38
N TRP A 385 13.87 -4.48 -2.00
CA TRP A 385 13.99 -5.73 -2.75
C TRP A 385 12.83 -6.71 -2.50
N GLY A 386 11.70 -6.24 -1.97
CA GLY A 386 10.58 -7.10 -1.53
C GLY A 386 9.87 -7.84 -2.66
N GLU A 387 9.94 -7.33 -3.88
CA GLU A 387 9.38 -7.94 -5.10
C GLU A 387 10.45 -8.67 -5.94
N ALA A 388 11.70 -8.68 -5.46
CA ALA A 388 12.81 -9.25 -6.20
C ALA A 388 12.69 -10.76 -6.32
N GLY A 389 13.13 -11.27 -7.47
CA GLY A 389 13.02 -12.68 -7.79
C GLY A 389 13.35 -12.95 -9.24
N TYR A 390 12.92 -14.11 -9.71
CA TYR A 390 13.14 -14.53 -11.09
C TYR A 390 11.87 -14.28 -11.89
N TRP A 391 11.98 -13.41 -12.89
CA TRP A 391 10.85 -12.96 -13.68
C TRP A 391 11.21 -13.01 -15.18
N PRO A 392 10.23 -13.01 -16.09
CA PRO A 392 10.53 -12.87 -17.52
C PRO A 392 11.38 -11.63 -17.77
N GLU A 393 12.33 -11.70 -18.70
CA GLU A 393 13.28 -10.61 -18.95
C GLU A 393 12.67 -9.26 -19.36
N TYR A 394 11.39 -9.23 -19.75
CA TYR A 394 10.64 -7.99 -19.99
C TYR A 394 10.11 -7.32 -18.72
N TRP A 395 10.14 -8.01 -17.57
CA TRP A 395 9.39 -7.62 -16.37
C TRP A 395 9.87 -6.31 -15.76
N GLU A 396 11.20 -6.11 -15.65
CA GLU A 396 11.77 -4.86 -15.13
C GLU A 396 11.35 -3.67 -16.00
N PHE A 397 11.41 -3.84 -17.33
CA PHE A 397 11.02 -2.81 -18.28
C PHE A 397 9.56 -2.41 -18.10
N CYS A 398 8.67 -3.40 -18.00
CA CYS A 398 7.24 -3.17 -17.79
C CYS A 398 6.96 -2.50 -16.43
N ARG A 399 7.64 -2.93 -15.36
CA ARG A 399 7.49 -2.35 -14.02
C ARG A 399 8.01 -0.91 -13.95
N ALA A 400 9.18 -0.64 -14.51
CA ALA A 400 9.77 0.70 -14.53
C ALA A 400 8.85 1.73 -15.23
N HIS A 401 8.23 1.36 -16.36
CA HIS A 401 7.25 2.22 -17.02
C HIS A 401 5.94 2.39 -16.24
N PHE A 402 5.49 1.34 -15.54
CA PHE A 402 4.26 1.42 -14.74
C PHE A 402 4.42 2.27 -13.47
N LEU A 403 5.61 2.25 -12.86
CA LEU A 403 5.89 2.92 -11.58
C LEU A 403 6.31 4.39 -11.73
N THR A 404 6.43 4.90 -12.94
CA THR A 404 6.90 6.27 -13.22
C THR A 404 5.75 7.22 -13.53
N SER A 405 5.78 8.41 -12.95
CA SER A 405 4.86 9.51 -13.28
C SER A 405 5.16 10.05 -14.67
N TRP A 406 4.11 10.48 -15.38
CA TRP A 406 4.18 11.06 -16.73
C TRP A 406 4.92 12.40 -16.84
N SER A 407 5.42 12.96 -15.74
CA SER A 407 5.85 14.36 -15.68
C SER A 407 7.33 14.62 -16.02
N ASP A 408 8.19 13.59 -16.10
CA ASP A 408 9.65 13.82 -16.03
C ASP A 408 10.42 13.11 -17.15
N ASP A 409 11.53 13.72 -17.61
CA ASP A 409 12.47 13.15 -18.60
C ASP A 409 13.14 11.84 -18.11
N TRP A 410 12.91 11.45 -16.85
CA TRP A 410 13.25 10.15 -16.31
C TRP A 410 12.66 8.98 -17.12
N MET A 411 11.40 9.09 -17.55
CA MET A 411 10.75 8.03 -18.33
C MET A 411 11.50 7.77 -19.65
N GLU A 412 12.06 8.82 -20.26
CA GLU A 412 12.85 8.74 -21.49
C GLU A 412 14.22 8.07 -21.28
N THR A 413 14.60 7.79 -20.03
CA THR A 413 15.85 7.09 -19.71
C THR A 413 15.68 5.58 -19.61
N ILE A 414 14.46 5.07 -19.44
CA ILE A 414 14.23 3.63 -19.16
C ILE A 414 14.83 2.75 -20.25
N ASP A 415 14.59 3.08 -21.52
CA ASP A 415 15.15 2.37 -22.69
C ASP A 415 16.69 2.41 -22.76
N LYS A 416 17.33 3.35 -22.05
CA LYS A 416 18.79 3.53 -22.05
C LYS A 416 19.49 2.59 -21.08
N TRP A 417 18.84 2.23 -19.97
CA TRP A 417 19.42 1.37 -18.93
C TRP A 417 18.75 -0.01 -18.82
N CYS A 418 17.51 -0.17 -19.29
CA CYS A 418 16.81 -1.44 -19.37
C CYS A 418 16.54 -1.84 -20.83
N PRO A 419 16.82 -3.09 -21.24
CA PRO A 419 16.43 -3.57 -22.57
C PRO A 419 14.92 -3.40 -22.81
N ALA A 420 14.56 -2.90 -23.99
CA ALA A 420 13.20 -2.51 -24.32
C ALA A 420 12.33 -3.70 -24.79
N TYR A 421 11.11 -3.77 -24.27
CA TYR A 421 10.11 -4.80 -24.57
C TYR A 421 8.73 -4.14 -24.77
N TYR A 422 8.58 -3.37 -25.84
CA TYR A 422 7.40 -2.53 -26.05
C TYR A 422 6.10 -3.31 -26.26
N LEU A 423 6.17 -4.51 -26.86
CA LEU A 423 4.99 -5.34 -27.08
C LEU A 423 4.49 -5.90 -25.75
N GLU A 424 5.40 -6.45 -24.96
CA GLU A 424 5.16 -6.96 -23.61
C GLU A 424 4.66 -5.83 -22.71
N MET A 425 5.30 -4.65 -22.77
CA MET A 425 4.88 -3.46 -22.03
C MET A 425 3.45 -3.04 -22.40
N GLN A 426 3.08 -3.07 -23.68
CA GLN A 426 1.72 -2.76 -24.10
C GLN A 426 0.73 -3.76 -23.50
N VAL A 427 1.00 -5.07 -23.59
CA VAL A 427 0.15 -6.12 -23.02
C VAL A 427 0.02 -5.96 -21.50
N MET A 428 1.14 -5.81 -20.81
CA MET A 428 1.16 -5.67 -19.35
C MET A 428 0.48 -4.37 -18.88
N SER A 429 0.60 -3.27 -19.62
CA SER A 429 -0.11 -2.03 -19.33
C SER A 429 -1.62 -2.21 -19.39
N GLU A 430 -2.13 -2.99 -20.35
CA GLU A 430 -3.54 -3.36 -20.41
C GLU A 430 -3.95 -4.22 -19.21
N VAL A 431 -3.11 -5.16 -18.78
CA VAL A 431 -3.34 -5.99 -17.57
C VAL A 431 -3.47 -5.11 -16.34
N TYR A 432 -2.51 -4.23 -16.08
CA TYR A 432 -2.54 -3.34 -14.91
C TYR A 432 -3.77 -2.42 -14.93
N ARG A 433 -4.14 -1.89 -16.10
CA ARG A 433 -5.34 -1.04 -16.24
C ARG A 433 -6.62 -1.82 -15.96
N ALA A 434 -6.72 -3.06 -16.43
CA ALA A 434 -7.88 -3.91 -16.20
C ALA A 434 -8.06 -4.28 -14.72
N LEU A 435 -6.97 -4.38 -13.96
CA LEU A 435 -6.99 -4.67 -12.53
C LEU A 435 -7.42 -3.44 -11.72
N TRP A 436 -6.87 -2.25 -11.99
CA TRP A 436 -7.03 -1.05 -11.14
C TRP A 436 -8.05 -0.02 -11.61
N HIS A 437 -8.49 -0.09 -12.86
CA HIS A 437 -9.44 0.87 -13.43
C HIS A 437 -10.67 0.20 -14.08
N GLY A 438 -10.79 -1.13 -14.01
CA GLY A 438 -11.71 -1.95 -14.82
C GLY A 438 -12.99 -2.45 -14.15
#